data_AF-A0A831NH95-F1
#
_entry.id   AF-A0A831NH95-F1
#
_cell.length_a   1.000
_cell.length_b   1.000
_cell.length_c   1.000
_cell.angle_alpha   90.00
_cell.angle_beta   90.00
_cell.angle_gamma   90.00
#
_symmetry.space_group_name_H-M   'P 1'
#
loop_
_entity.id
_entity.type
_entity.pdbx_description
1 polymer ?
#
loop_
_entity_poly.entity_id
_entity_poly.type
_entity_poly.pdbx_seq_one_letter_code
_entity_poly.pdbx_strand_id
1 'polypeptide(L)'
;MKTKNLLGVLLLFTFTFISCDKEDEEGRKITDYKEYVLTVASEMKPGVIWSEGRDYLKEVYPVKKENAEGWDALGGIGGFEFENGYEYRIKISETSYLDYSMGQPAWTEHELLEVISKEKKASEGLPKHFIPEAFYKDKFLPKYRYAVEVDNKEVIEEDLKNNSILPLDYHYFYYGNSEGPKWLAIKDDTNVLGPGLIKRTNKAQEEFPEVYQILPPEGQVNGFMEWSFLDEEGNETGYPSFDVFLGYSAKSREAGVTSNLFYLYKDLTAHYKSKYPDAGVKAVVVSYAIEKN
;
A
#
# COMPACT_ATOMS: atom_id res chain seq x y z
N MET A 1 14.62 -2.57 97.58
CA MET A 1 13.45 -1.68 97.73
C MET A 1 12.98 -1.29 96.34
N LYS A 2 11.67 -1.29 96.10
CA LYS A 2 10.96 -1.40 94.81
C LYS A 2 11.12 -0.23 93.83
N THR A 3 11.21 -0.53 92.54
CA THR A 3 10.85 0.33 91.39
C THR A 3 10.30 -0.58 90.28
N LYS A 4 9.00 -0.89 90.29
CA LYS A 4 7.91 -0.27 89.51
C LYS A 4 8.05 -0.42 87.98
N ASN A 5 7.33 -1.43 87.48
CA ASN A 5 6.96 -1.66 86.08
C ASN A 5 6.23 -0.45 85.47
N LEU A 6 6.56 -0.10 84.23
CA LEU A 6 5.62 0.47 83.27
C LEU A 6 5.91 -0.16 81.90
N LEU A 7 5.18 -1.24 81.60
CA LEU A 7 5.24 -1.94 80.32
C LEU A 7 4.37 -1.19 79.29
N GLY A 8 4.88 -1.08 78.07
CA GLY A 8 4.40 -0.22 77.01
C GLY A 8 3.01 -0.55 76.46
N VAL A 9 2.31 0.51 76.07
CA VAL A 9 1.16 0.48 75.15
C VAL A 9 1.72 0.86 73.77
N LEU A 10 2.03 -0.15 72.95
CA LEU A 10 2.35 0.04 71.54
C LEU A 10 1.02 -0.05 70.77
N LEU A 11 0.53 1.09 70.27
CA LEU A 11 -0.64 1.17 69.40
C LEU A 11 -0.42 0.33 68.13
N LEU A 12 -1.19 -0.74 67.98
CA LEU A 12 -1.38 -1.45 66.72
C LEU A 12 -2.19 -0.56 65.77
N PHE A 13 -1.51 0.16 64.88
CA PHE A 13 -2.13 0.75 63.70
C PHE A 13 -2.41 -0.35 62.68
N THR A 14 -3.59 -0.97 62.77
CA THR A 14 -4.14 -1.75 61.65
C THR A 14 -4.60 -0.78 60.58
N PHE A 15 -3.68 -0.41 59.67
CA PHE A 15 -4.06 0.15 58.37
C PHE A 15 -4.78 -0.94 57.59
N THR A 16 -6.09 -0.96 57.74
CA THR A 16 -6.99 -1.58 56.78
C THR A 16 -6.84 -0.78 55.48
N PHE A 17 -5.97 -1.25 54.59
CA PHE A 17 -6.07 -0.88 53.18
C PHE A 17 -7.40 -1.45 52.70
N ILE A 18 -8.45 -0.64 52.79
CA ILE A 18 -9.61 -0.80 51.93
C ILE A 18 -9.08 -0.49 50.53
N SER A 19 -8.62 -1.53 49.83
CA SER A 19 -8.48 -1.50 48.39
C SER A 19 -9.83 -1.06 47.85
N CYS A 20 -9.92 0.19 47.41
CA CYS A 20 -11.05 0.66 46.64
C CYS A 20 -11.12 -0.20 45.38
N ASP A 21 -12.14 -1.03 45.38
CA ASP A 21 -12.95 -1.53 44.28
C ASP A 21 -12.28 -1.69 42.91
N LYS A 22 -12.16 -2.98 42.55
CA LYS A 22 -12.41 -3.54 41.22
C LYS A 22 -12.17 -2.57 40.08
N GLU A 23 -10.95 -2.66 39.51
CA GLU A 23 -10.83 -2.55 38.07
C GLU A 23 -11.70 -3.68 37.49
N ASP A 24 -12.98 -3.37 37.25
CA ASP A 24 -13.74 -4.10 36.24
C ASP A 24 -13.00 -3.77 34.93
N GLU A 25 -11.96 -4.56 34.63
CA GLU A 25 -11.43 -4.71 33.28
C GLU A 25 -12.60 -5.27 32.47
N GLU A 26 -13.48 -4.38 32.05
CA GLU A 26 -14.54 -4.63 31.10
C GLU A 26 -13.86 -4.98 29.78
N GLY A 27 -13.40 -6.24 29.67
CA GLY A 27 -12.85 -6.80 28.44
C GLY A 27 -13.87 -6.75 27.31
N ARG A 28 -13.50 -7.22 26.13
CA ARG A 28 -14.30 -7.17 24.90
C ARG A 28 -15.82 -7.14 25.10
N LYS A 29 -16.42 -6.00 24.74
CA LYS A 29 -17.87 -5.77 24.70
C LYS A 29 -18.36 -5.69 23.27
N ILE A 30 -19.50 -6.31 22.97
CA ILE A 30 -20.24 -6.05 21.74
C ILE A 30 -21.08 -4.78 21.95
N THR A 31 -20.89 -3.80 21.07
CA THR A 31 -21.59 -2.51 21.11
C THR A 31 -22.72 -2.40 20.10
N ASP A 32 -22.62 -3.12 18.98
CA ASP A 32 -23.66 -3.21 17.96
C ASP A 32 -23.60 -4.58 17.27
N TYR A 33 -24.74 -5.06 16.81
CA TYR A 33 -24.86 -6.28 16.03
C TYR A 33 -25.98 -6.14 15.01
N LYS A 34 -25.67 -6.40 13.74
CA LYS A 34 -26.67 -6.43 12.68
C LYS A 34 -26.34 -7.49 11.65
N GLU A 35 -27.39 -8.02 11.04
CA GLU A 35 -27.27 -8.91 9.89
C GLU A 35 -27.94 -8.25 8.70
N TYR A 36 -27.32 -8.36 7.53
CA TYR A 36 -27.89 -7.84 6.31
C TYR A 36 -27.33 -8.56 5.09
N VAL A 37 -28.00 -8.36 3.95
CA VAL A 37 -27.58 -8.91 2.67
C VAL A 37 -26.73 -7.88 1.92
N LEU A 38 -25.61 -8.34 1.36
CA LEU A 38 -24.76 -7.59 0.47
C LEU A 38 -24.72 -8.26 -0.90
N THR A 39 -24.64 -7.44 -1.95
CA THR A 39 -24.04 -7.87 -3.21
C THR A 39 -22.54 -7.64 -3.13
N VAL A 40 -21.73 -8.65 -3.42
CA VAL A 40 -20.27 -8.54 -3.59
C VAL A 40 -19.95 -8.64 -5.07
N ALA A 41 -19.17 -7.69 -5.58
CA ALA A 41 -18.84 -7.61 -6.99
C ALA A 41 -17.97 -8.79 -7.48
N SER A 42 -17.92 -8.96 -8.79
CA SER A 42 -17.15 -10.01 -9.45
C SER A 42 -15.64 -9.89 -9.36
N GLU A 43 -15.13 -8.71 -8.99
CA GLU A 43 -13.71 -8.40 -8.95
C GLU A 43 -13.41 -7.60 -7.70
N MET A 44 -12.26 -7.86 -7.07
CA MET A 44 -11.69 -6.95 -6.07
C MET A 44 -11.17 -5.68 -6.76
N LYS A 45 -11.08 -4.59 -6.00
CA LYS A 45 -10.47 -3.35 -6.47
C LYS A 45 -9.46 -2.81 -5.45
N PRO A 46 -8.47 -2.01 -5.89
CA PRO A 46 -7.59 -1.30 -4.97
C PRO A 46 -8.41 -0.34 -4.10
N GLY A 47 -8.20 -0.35 -2.80
CA GLY A 47 -8.92 0.50 -1.85
C GLY A 47 -8.14 0.77 -0.58
N VAL A 48 -8.54 1.82 0.12
CA VAL A 48 -7.96 2.16 1.42
C VAL A 48 -8.90 1.71 2.52
N ILE A 49 -8.35 0.99 3.51
CA ILE A 49 -9.06 0.64 4.74
C ILE A 49 -8.34 1.25 5.94
N TRP A 50 -9.11 1.62 6.95
CA TRP A 50 -8.57 2.03 8.25
C TRP A 50 -8.43 0.82 9.15
N SER A 51 -7.23 0.57 9.67
CA SER A 51 -6.98 -0.45 10.69
C SER A 51 -5.78 -0.04 11.53
N GLU A 52 -5.72 -0.46 12.80
CA GLU A 52 -4.58 -0.23 13.71
C GLU A 52 -4.07 1.24 13.79
N GLY A 53 -4.97 2.20 13.62
CA GLY A 53 -4.69 3.63 13.73
C GLY A 53 -4.08 4.25 12.47
N ARG A 54 -4.12 3.54 11.33
CA ARG A 54 -3.56 4.01 10.07
C ARG A 54 -4.34 3.50 8.85
N ASP A 55 -4.17 4.20 7.74
CA ASP A 55 -4.67 3.80 6.44
C ASP A 55 -3.78 2.72 5.81
N TYR A 56 -4.41 1.71 5.24
CA TYR A 56 -3.75 0.64 4.49
C TYR A 56 -4.35 0.52 3.09
N LEU A 57 -3.47 0.56 2.08
CA LEU A 57 -3.83 0.24 0.71
C LEU A 57 -3.79 -1.28 0.51
N LYS A 58 -4.91 -1.85 0.05
CA LYS A 58 -5.04 -3.27 -0.28
C LYS A 58 -6.11 -3.50 -1.34
N GLU A 59 -6.26 -4.75 -1.78
CA GLU A 59 -7.47 -5.19 -2.47
C GLU A 59 -8.65 -5.24 -1.50
N VAL A 60 -9.76 -4.61 -1.88
CA VAL A 60 -11.01 -4.59 -1.12
C VAL A 60 -12.13 -5.25 -1.93
N TYR A 61 -13.15 -5.72 -1.23
CA TYR A 61 -14.39 -6.18 -1.83
C TYR A 61 -15.27 -4.96 -2.17
N PRO A 62 -15.61 -4.71 -3.44
CA PRO A 62 -16.68 -3.79 -3.77
C PRO A 62 -18.00 -4.44 -3.35
N VAL A 63 -18.73 -3.78 -2.47
CA VAL A 63 -20.01 -4.27 -1.93
C VAL A 63 -21.12 -3.26 -2.12
N LYS A 64 -22.36 -3.74 -2.25
CA LYS A 64 -23.55 -2.91 -2.36
C LYS A 64 -24.61 -3.42 -1.39
N LYS A 65 -25.09 -2.55 -0.50
CA LYS A 65 -26.24 -2.82 0.36
C LYS A 65 -27.54 -2.79 -0.44
N GLU A 66 -28.56 -3.47 0.04
CA GLU A 66 -29.88 -3.47 -0.59
C GLU A 66 -30.40 -2.03 -0.74
N ASN A 67 -30.78 -1.65 -1.98
CA ASN A 67 -31.20 -0.31 -2.40
C ASN A 67 -30.11 0.79 -2.49
N ALA A 68 -28.83 0.47 -2.30
CA ALA A 68 -27.77 1.46 -2.53
C ALA A 68 -27.53 1.68 -4.03
N GLU A 69 -27.34 2.94 -4.44
CA GLU A 69 -27.04 3.30 -5.83
C GLU A 69 -25.57 3.06 -6.18
N GLY A 70 -24.65 3.29 -5.24
CA GLY A 70 -23.21 3.14 -5.41
C GLY A 70 -22.63 1.85 -4.83
N TRP A 71 -21.37 1.59 -5.17
CA TRP A 71 -20.53 0.57 -4.53
C TRP A 71 -19.77 1.19 -3.37
N ASP A 72 -19.61 0.42 -2.29
CA ASP A 72 -18.74 0.72 -1.15
C ASP A 72 -17.56 -0.27 -1.11
N ALA A 73 -16.53 0.05 -0.32
CA ALA A 73 -15.40 -0.84 -0.09
C ALA A 73 -15.51 -1.57 1.25
N LEU A 74 -15.25 -2.89 1.23
CA LEU A 74 -15.14 -3.71 2.44
C LEU A 74 -13.81 -4.44 2.49
N GLY A 75 -13.09 -4.31 3.61
CA GLY A 75 -11.71 -4.79 3.74
C GLY A 75 -11.56 -6.30 3.92
N GLY A 76 -12.60 -6.99 4.38
CA GLY A 76 -12.57 -8.40 4.73
C GLY A 76 -13.95 -8.90 5.13
N ILE A 77 -14.24 -10.17 4.84
CA ILE A 77 -15.42 -10.87 5.33
C ILE A 77 -14.91 -12.23 5.80
N GLY A 78 -14.97 -12.49 7.10
CA GLY A 78 -14.56 -13.77 7.68
C GLY A 78 -15.42 -14.91 7.13
N GLY A 79 -14.79 -16.05 6.87
CA GLY A 79 -15.45 -17.22 6.27
C GLY A 79 -15.84 -17.09 4.80
N PHE A 80 -15.59 -15.96 4.13
CA PHE A 80 -15.93 -15.77 2.72
C PHE A 80 -14.78 -16.16 1.78
N GLU A 81 -15.03 -17.17 0.93
CA GLU A 81 -14.11 -17.60 -0.12
C GLU A 81 -14.48 -16.94 -1.46
N PHE A 82 -13.77 -15.87 -1.78
CA PHE A 82 -13.96 -15.12 -3.02
C PHE A 82 -13.35 -15.82 -4.23
N GLU A 83 -14.08 -15.87 -5.34
CA GLU A 83 -13.60 -16.32 -6.65
C GLU A 83 -13.81 -15.21 -7.68
N ASN A 84 -12.72 -14.79 -8.33
CA ASN A 84 -12.75 -13.75 -9.35
C ASN A 84 -13.67 -14.16 -10.53
N GLY A 85 -14.45 -13.22 -11.05
CA GLY A 85 -15.42 -13.40 -12.13
C GLY A 85 -16.82 -13.82 -11.68
N TYR A 86 -17.09 -13.87 -10.37
CA TYR A 86 -18.42 -14.18 -9.82
C TYR A 86 -18.97 -13.06 -8.96
N GLU A 87 -20.17 -12.58 -9.27
CA GLU A 87 -20.93 -11.71 -8.38
C GLU A 87 -21.70 -12.57 -7.37
N TYR A 88 -21.73 -12.14 -6.12
CA TYR A 88 -22.37 -12.87 -5.04
C TYR A 88 -23.49 -12.03 -4.42
N ARG A 89 -24.58 -12.69 -3.99
CA ARG A 89 -25.39 -12.18 -2.87
C ARG A 89 -25.08 -13.02 -1.65
N ILE A 90 -24.67 -12.37 -0.57
CA ILE A 90 -24.34 -13.02 0.69
C ILE A 90 -25.08 -12.35 1.84
N LYS A 91 -25.43 -13.14 2.85
CA LYS A 91 -25.84 -12.64 4.15
C LYS A 91 -24.61 -12.60 5.06
N ILE A 92 -24.38 -11.46 5.71
CA ILE A 92 -23.29 -11.29 6.67
C ILE A 92 -23.82 -10.81 8.02
N SER A 93 -23.06 -11.06 9.07
CA SER A 93 -23.16 -10.30 10.32
C SER A 93 -22.11 -9.19 10.32
N GLU A 94 -22.46 -8.05 10.91
CA GLU A 94 -21.55 -6.98 11.27
C GLU A 94 -21.61 -6.82 12.79
N THR A 95 -20.49 -7.07 13.47
CA THR A 95 -20.39 -6.96 14.92
C THR A 95 -19.40 -5.87 15.27
N SER A 96 -19.84 -4.87 16.03
CA SER A 96 -18.95 -3.83 16.53
C SER A 96 -18.54 -4.12 17.96
N TYR A 97 -17.25 -3.99 18.25
CA TYR A 97 -16.67 -4.28 19.54
C TYR A 97 -16.06 -3.03 20.17
N LEU A 98 -15.99 -3.03 21.50
CA LEU A 98 -15.27 -2.07 22.31
C LEU A 98 -14.46 -2.80 23.37
N ASP A 99 -13.14 -2.60 23.39
CA ASP A 99 -12.21 -3.15 24.37
C ASP A 99 -11.07 -2.15 24.64
N TYR A 100 -11.15 -1.43 25.76
CA TYR A 100 -10.13 -0.42 26.10
C TYR A 100 -8.75 -0.99 26.41
N SER A 101 -8.62 -2.32 26.58
CA SER A 101 -7.32 -2.98 26.74
C SER A 101 -6.57 -3.14 25.40
N MET A 102 -7.28 -3.02 24.28
CA MET A 102 -6.70 -3.16 22.94
C MET A 102 -6.12 -1.84 22.43
N GLY A 103 -5.05 -1.92 21.63
CA GLY A 103 -4.42 -0.74 21.03
C GLY A 103 -5.38 0.08 20.16
N GLN A 104 -6.31 -0.60 19.46
CA GLN A 104 -7.51 0.02 18.93
C GLN A 104 -8.72 -0.45 19.71
N PRO A 105 -9.35 0.44 20.49
CA PRO A 105 -10.40 0.00 21.39
C PRO A 105 -11.70 -0.30 20.67
N ALA A 106 -11.98 0.30 19.52
CA ALA A 106 -13.19 0.06 18.75
C ALA A 106 -12.88 -0.49 17.36
N TRP A 107 -13.53 -1.58 16.98
CA TRP A 107 -13.42 -2.18 15.65
C TRP A 107 -14.72 -2.88 15.27
N THR A 108 -14.86 -3.20 13.98
CA THR A 108 -16.02 -3.88 13.42
C THR A 108 -15.55 -5.09 12.62
N GLU A 109 -16.17 -6.24 12.86
CA GLU A 109 -15.92 -7.48 12.12
C GLU A 109 -17.14 -7.81 11.26
N HIS A 110 -16.86 -8.35 10.07
CA HIS A 110 -17.87 -8.83 9.13
C HIS A 110 -17.67 -10.33 8.94
N GLU A 111 -18.69 -11.15 9.22
CA GLU A 111 -18.62 -12.61 9.09
C GLU A 111 -19.68 -13.11 8.12
N LEU A 112 -19.32 -14.05 7.26
CA LEU A 112 -20.24 -14.72 6.35
C LEU A 112 -21.22 -15.59 7.16
N LEU A 113 -22.51 -15.39 6.93
CA LEU A 113 -23.57 -16.25 7.47
C LEU A 113 -24.09 -17.22 6.41
N GLU A 114 -24.28 -16.73 5.18
CA GLU A 114 -24.89 -17.51 4.09
C GLU A 114 -24.48 -16.98 2.72
N VAL A 115 -24.23 -17.88 1.76
CA VAL A 115 -24.14 -17.53 0.33
C VAL A 115 -25.51 -17.76 -0.30
N ILE A 116 -26.20 -16.67 -0.64
CA ILE A 116 -27.55 -16.71 -1.22
C ILE A 116 -27.48 -17.01 -2.71
N SER A 117 -26.54 -16.38 -3.43
CA SER A 117 -26.26 -16.68 -4.84
C SER A 117 -24.80 -16.42 -5.19
N LYS A 118 -24.35 -17.10 -6.25
CA LYS A 118 -23.04 -16.94 -6.89
C LYS A 118 -23.24 -17.06 -8.39
N GLU A 119 -23.00 -15.98 -9.12
CA GLU A 119 -23.29 -15.89 -10.55
C GLU A 119 -22.04 -15.49 -11.33
N LYS A 120 -21.69 -16.25 -12.36
CA LYS A 120 -20.56 -15.91 -13.23
C LYS A 120 -20.97 -14.75 -14.15
N LYS A 121 -20.56 -13.54 -13.79
CA LYS A 121 -20.85 -12.31 -14.54
C LYS A 121 -19.86 -11.23 -14.15
N ALA A 122 -19.65 -10.27 -15.04
CA ALA A 122 -18.98 -9.02 -14.70
C ALA A 122 -19.98 -8.10 -13.97
N SER A 123 -19.59 -7.58 -12.82
CA SER A 123 -20.38 -6.56 -12.11
C SER A 123 -20.31 -5.22 -12.84
N GLU A 124 -21.47 -4.58 -12.99
CA GLU A 124 -21.58 -3.33 -13.73
C GLU A 124 -21.34 -2.11 -12.83
N GLY A 125 -20.83 -1.02 -13.42
CA GLY A 125 -20.68 0.26 -12.73
C GLY A 125 -19.64 0.27 -11.61
N LEU A 126 -18.67 -0.65 -11.62
CA LEU A 126 -17.59 -0.66 -10.64
C LEU A 126 -16.64 0.53 -10.84
N PRO A 127 -16.30 1.29 -9.77
CA PRO A 127 -15.20 2.23 -9.80
C PRO A 127 -13.87 1.53 -10.12
N LYS A 128 -12.91 2.29 -10.65
CA LYS A 128 -11.54 1.78 -10.88
C LYS A 128 -10.80 1.49 -9.57
N HIS A 129 -11.11 2.24 -8.51
CA HIS A 129 -10.57 2.07 -7.17
C HIS A 129 -11.49 2.69 -6.10
N PHE A 130 -11.21 2.35 -4.85
CA PHE A 130 -11.80 2.94 -3.63
C PHE A 130 -10.74 3.66 -2.80
N ILE A 131 -9.81 4.34 -3.47
CA ILE A 131 -8.76 5.15 -2.85
C ILE A 131 -9.22 6.62 -2.86
N PRO A 132 -9.45 7.25 -1.69
CA PRO A 132 -9.91 8.62 -1.63
C PRO A 132 -8.78 9.60 -1.98
N GLU A 133 -9.11 10.75 -2.59
CA GLU A 133 -8.16 11.81 -2.93
C GLU A 133 -7.29 12.23 -1.74
N ALA A 134 -7.89 12.32 -0.55
CA ALA A 134 -7.17 12.65 0.68
C ALA A 134 -6.02 11.69 1.02
N PHE A 135 -6.05 10.45 0.52
CA PHE A 135 -4.97 9.48 0.72
C PHE A 135 -3.75 9.76 -0.14
N TYR A 136 -3.90 10.43 -1.29
CA TYR A 136 -2.82 10.56 -2.27
C TYR A 136 -2.43 11.98 -2.66
N LYS A 137 -3.32 12.96 -2.55
CA LYS A 137 -3.05 14.33 -3.03
C LYS A 137 -1.79 14.98 -2.44
N ASP A 138 -1.46 14.63 -1.19
CA ASP A 138 -0.31 15.15 -0.46
C ASP A 138 0.90 14.21 -0.52
N LYS A 139 0.79 13.08 -1.23
CA LYS A 139 1.89 12.14 -1.47
C LYS A 139 2.77 12.59 -2.62
N PHE A 140 4.01 12.13 -2.63
CA PHE A 140 5.00 12.53 -3.63
C PHE A 140 4.64 12.04 -5.03
N LEU A 141 4.80 12.94 -6.00
CA LEU A 141 4.93 12.59 -7.42
C LEU A 141 6.32 11.97 -7.67
N PRO A 142 6.49 11.17 -8.72
CA PRO A 142 7.78 10.55 -9.03
C PRO A 142 8.85 11.62 -9.27
N LYS A 143 9.99 11.48 -8.61
CA LYS A 143 11.15 12.34 -8.90
C LYS A 143 11.86 11.83 -10.15
N TYR A 144 11.61 12.49 -11.26
CA TYR A 144 12.24 12.18 -12.55
C TYR A 144 13.63 12.82 -12.68
N ARG A 145 14.61 12.02 -13.11
CA ARG A 145 15.97 12.46 -13.41
C ARG A 145 16.44 11.81 -14.70
N TYR A 146 17.40 12.44 -15.34
CA TYR A 146 18.10 11.88 -16.48
C TYR A 146 19.55 12.33 -16.50
N ALA A 147 20.40 11.60 -17.23
CA ALA A 147 21.75 11.99 -17.56
C ALA A 147 22.06 11.60 -19.01
N VAL A 148 22.78 12.49 -19.69
CA VAL A 148 23.10 12.35 -21.11
C VAL A 148 24.57 12.63 -21.38
N GLU A 149 25.20 11.73 -22.13
CA GLU A 149 26.53 11.93 -22.73
C GLU A 149 26.37 11.90 -24.25
N VAL A 150 26.23 13.08 -24.83
CA VAL A 150 25.89 13.27 -26.25
C VAL A 150 26.57 14.56 -26.74
N ASP A 151 26.77 14.69 -28.05
CA ASP A 151 27.41 15.88 -28.63
C ASP A 151 26.41 17.05 -28.71
N ASN A 152 25.15 16.77 -29.03
CA ASN A 152 24.04 17.74 -29.02
C ASN A 152 23.04 17.37 -27.91
N LYS A 153 23.12 18.08 -26.78
CA LYS A 153 22.33 17.76 -25.57
C LYS A 153 20.90 18.25 -25.66
N GLU A 154 20.70 19.43 -26.25
CA GLU A 154 19.44 20.16 -26.21
C GLU A 154 18.28 19.35 -26.78
N VAL A 155 18.50 18.73 -27.96
CA VAL A 155 17.46 17.94 -28.66
C VAL A 155 17.02 16.74 -27.84
N ILE A 156 17.95 16.08 -27.16
CA ILE A 156 17.69 14.86 -26.38
C ILE A 156 17.04 15.21 -25.04
N GLU A 157 17.52 16.24 -24.36
CA GLU A 157 16.92 16.69 -23.09
C GLU A 157 15.51 17.23 -23.28
N GLU A 158 15.23 17.95 -24.37
CA GLU A 158 13.88 18.40 -24.70
C GLU A 158 12.94 17.22 -24.93
N ASP A 159 13.39 16.21 -25.67
CA ASP A 159 12.61 15.00 -25.91
C ASP A 159 12.34 14.22 -24.62
N LEU A 160 13.34 14.07 -23.74
CA LEU A 160 13.19 13.39 -22.44
C LEU A 160 12.17 14.10 -21.53
N LYS A 161 12.15 15.45 -21.52
CA LYS A 161 11.20 16.24 -20.74
C LYS A 161 9.76 16.09 -21.25
N ASN A 162 9.60 15.98 -22.57
CA ASN A 162 8.29 15.92 -23.21
C ASN A 162 7.74 14.49 -23.35
N ASN A 163 8.62 13.49 -23.37
CA ASN A 163 8.28 12.09 -23.66
C ASN A 163 8.79 11.14 -22.57
N SER A 164 8.42 11.43 -21.32
CA SER A 164 8.64 10.52 -20.19
C SER A 164 7.98 9.16 -20.42
N ILE A 165 8.64 8.07 -20.01
CA ILE A 165 8.08 6.71 -20.09
C ILE A 165 6.92 6.55 -19.11
N LEU A 166 7.10 7.07 -17.90
CA LEU A 166 6.09 7.05 -16.83
C LEU A 166 5.52 8.47 -16.66
N PRO A 167 4.19 8.65 -16.64
CA PRO A 167 3.59 9.96 -16.38
C PRO A 167 4.07 10.60 -15.08
N LEU A 168 4.49 11.87 -15.15
CA LEU A 168 5.11 12.56 -14.02
C LEU A 168 4.12 13.24 -13.08
N ASP A 169 2.87 13.37 -13.53
CA ASP A 169 1.74 13.98 -12.82
C ASP A 169 0.79 12.95 -12.20
N TYR A 170 1.25 11.71 -12.01
CA TYR A 170 0.52 10.62 -11.36
C TYR A 170 1.19 10.22 -10.05
N HIS A 171 0.39 9.85 -9.05
CA HIS A 171 0.82 9.25 -7.81
C HIS A 171 0.93 7.74 -7.96
N TYR A 172 2.12 7.18 -7.72
CA TYR A 172 2.39 5.76 -7.92
C TYR A 172 2.25 4.98 -6.62
N PHE A 173 1.54 3.86 -6.72
CA PHE A 173 1.28 2.98 -5.60
C PHE A 173 1.88 1.60 -5.85
N TYR A 174 2.61 1.13 -4.85
CA TYR A 174 3.05 -0.26 -4.71
C TYR A 174 2.36 -0.86 -3.49
N TYR A 175 1.68 -1.98 -3.65
CA TYR A 175 0.98 -2.67 -2.56
C TYR A 175 1.00 -4.18 -2.77
N GLY A 176 0.82 -4.95 -1.71
CA GLY A 176 0.79 -6.40 -1.77
C GLY A 176 -0.63 -6.93 -1.93
N ASN A 177 -0.79 -7.99 -2.73
CA ASN A 177 -1.96 -8.85 -2.72
C ASN A 177 -1.54 -10.32 -2.55
N SER A 178 -2.51 -11.24 -2.55
CA SER A 178 -2.27 -12.69 -2.44
C SER A 178 -1.50 -13.29 -3.63
N GLU A 179 -1.52 -12.64 -4.80
CA GLU A 179 -0.91 -13.10 -6.05
C GLU A 179 0.49 -12.52 -6.28
N GLY A 180 0.85 -11.46 -5.55
CA GLY A 180 2.14 -10.80 -5.66
C GLY A 180 2.08 -9.30 -5.36
N PRO A 181 3.15 -8.56 -5.68
CA PRO A 181 3.12 -7.11 -5.65
C PRO A 181 2.30 -6.56 -6.83
N LYS A 182 1.41 -5.63 -6.53
CA LYS A 182 0.64 -4.87 -7.52
C LYS A 182 1.11 -3.43 -7.59
N TRP A 183 0.80 -2.80 -8.71
CA TRP A 183 0.99 -1.37 -8.93
C TRP A 183 -0.28 -0.72 -9.43
N LEU A 184 -0.43 0.56 -9.15
CA LEU A 184 -1.34 1.45 -9.87
C LEU A 184 -0.77 2.87 -9.86
N ALA A 185 -1.24 3.72 -10.76
CA ALA A 185 -0.93 5.14 -10.75
C ALA A 185 -2.22 5.96 -10.89
N ILE A 186 -2.39 6.96 -10.02
CA ILE A 186 -3.60 7.79 -9.95
C ILE A 186 -3.21 9.25 -10.17
N LYS A 187 -3.85 9.89 -11.13
CA LYS A 187 -3.87 11.35 -11.24
C LYS A 187 -5.14 11.92 -10.61
N ASP A 188 -6.28 11.28 -10.93
CA ASP A 188 -7.60 11.55 -10.36
C ASP A 188 -8.50 10.30 -10.58
N ASP A 189 -9.74 10.35 -10.09
CA ASP A 189 -10.69 9.23 -10.14
C ASP A 189 -10.98 8.71 -11.57
N THR A 190 -10.78 9.53 -12.59
CA THR A 190 -10.99 9.14 -14.00
C THR A 190 -9.70 8.69 -14.67
N ASN A 191 -8.59 9.31 -14.30
CA ASN A 191 -7.25 9.13 -14.86
C ASN A 191 -6.43 8.20 -13.96
N VAL A 192 -6.62 6.91 -14.18
CA VAL A 192 -5.96 5.82 -13.45
C VAL A 192 -5.28 4.88 -14.43
N LEU A 193 -4.04 4.50 -14.10
CA LEU A 193 -3.23 3.50 -14.80
C LEU A 193 -3.12 2.25 -13.93
N GLY A 194 -3.26 1.08 -14.55
CA GLY A 194 -3.44 -0.17 -13.83
C GLY A 194 -4.84 -0.29 -13.21
N PRO A 195 -5.03 -1.09 -12.15
CA PRO A 195 -3.98 -1.86 -11.46
C PRO A 195 -3.34 -2.93 -12.37
N GLY A 196 -2.14 -3.38 -11.99
CA GLY A 196 -1.44 -4.47 -12.67
C GLY A 196 -0.47 -5.18 -11.75
N LEU A 197 0.09 -6.29 -12.21
CA LEU A 197 1.05 -7.08 -11.44
C LEU A 197 2.48 -6.60 -11.70
N ILE A 198 3.34 -6.68 -10.68
CA ILE A 198 4.78 -6.53 -10.83
C ILE A 198 5.42 -7.92 -10.73
N LYS A 199 6.07 -8.35 -11.81
CA LYS A 199 6.99 -9.49 -11.74
C LYS A 199 8.36 -9.00 -11.30
N ARG A 200 8.82 -9.51 -10.16
CA ARG A 200 10.12 -9.18 -9.58
C ARG A 200 11.13 -10.27 -9.92
N THR A 201 12.24 -9.88 -10.53
CA THR A 201 13.40 -10.76 -10.78
C THR A 201 14.57 -10.23 -9.97
N ASN A 202 15.12 -11.03 -9.06
CA ASN A 202 16.33 -10.63 -8.32
C ASN A 202 17.50 -10.51 -9.30
N LYS A 203 18.32 -9.47 -9.12
CA LYS A 203 19.56 -9.27 -9.87
C LYS A 203 20.71 -9.06 -8.90
N ALA A 204 21.89 -9.57 -9.22
CA ALA A 204 23.13 -9.20 -8.59
C ALA A 204 23.57 -7.80 -9.06
N GLN A 205 24.38 -7.10 -8.27
CA GLN A 205 24.82 -5.73 -8.58
C GLN A 205 25.59 -5.67 -9.90
N GLU A 206 26.34 -6.72 -10.22
CA GLU A 206 27.18 -6.84 -11.42
C GLU A 206 26.37 -7.01 -12.71
N GLU A 207 25.08 -7.34 -12.61
CA GLU A 207 24.18 -7.47 -13.76
C GLU A 207 23.66 -6.12 -14.27
N PHE A 208 23.88 -5.04 -13.52
CA PHE A 208 23.38 -3.71 -13.88
C PHE A 208 24.31 -3.03 -14.89
N PRO A 209 23.75 -2.35 -15.92
CA PRO A 209 24.52 -1.60 -16.89
C PRO A 209 25.50 -0.60 -16.25
N GLU A 210 26.77 -0.66 -16.64
CA GLU A 210 27.81 0.28 -16.17
C GLU A 210 27.44 1.74 -16.45
N VAL A 211 26.65 1.98 -17.50
CA VAL A 211 26.17 3.31 -17.88
C VAL A 211 25.39 4.00 -16.76
N TYR A 212 24.79 3.27 -15.81
CA TYR A 212 24.10 3.88 -14.68
C TYR A 212 25.01 4.68 -13.74
N GLN A 213 26.33 4.52 -13.83
CA GLN A 213 27.30 5.32 -13.08
C GLN A 213 27.23 6.82 -13.37
N ILE A 214 26.73 7.22 -14.55
CA ILE A 214 26.56 8.64 -14.89
C ILE A 214 25.38 9.29 -14.14
N LEU A 215 24.48 8.47 -13.59
CA LEU A 215 23.30 8.90 -12.84
C LEU A 215 23.16 8.08 -11.55
N PRO A 216 24.04 8.27 -10.55
CA PRO A 216 23.96 7.48 -9.34
C PRO A 216 22.65 7.75 -8.55
N PRO A 217 22.10 6.73 -7.86
CA PRO A 217 21.02 6.92 -6.92
C PRO A 217 21.38 7.95 -5.85
N GLU A 218 20.42 8.77 -5.43
CA GLU A 218 20.66 9.82 -4.42
C GLU A 218 20.81 9.26 -2.99
N GLY A 219 20.22 8.11 -2.72
CA GLY A 219 20.22 7.46 -1.41
C GLY A 219 21.07 6.20 -1.36
N GLN A 220 21.26 5.67 -0.16
CA GLN A 220 21.86 4.36 0.03
C GLN A 220 20.97 3.28 -0.60
N VAL A 221 21.59 2.43 -1.42
CA VAL A 221 20.95 1.26 -2.03
C VAL A 221 21.20 0.03 -1.17
N ASN A 222 20.18 -0.80 -0.98
CA ASN A 222 20.25 -2.03 -0.20
C ASN A 222 19.62 -3.25 -0.89
N GLY A 223 19.21 -3.10 -2.15
CA GLY A 223 18.65 -4.19 -2.92
C GLY A 223 18.62 -3.87 -4.41
N PHE A 224 18.64 -4.94 -5.19
CA PHE A 224 18.83 -4.93 -6.63
C PHE A 224 17.86 -5.91 -7.25
N MET A 225 17.06 -5.45 -8.21
CA MET A 225 16.08 -6.28 -8.90
C MET A 225 15.70 -5.68 -10.24
N GLU A 226 14.93 -6.41 -11.01
CA GLU A 226 14.23 -5.93 -12.19
C GLU A 226 12.73 -6.10 -12.00
N TRP A 227 11.97 -5.11 -12.43
CA TRP A 227 10.52 -5.13 -12.42
C TRP A 227 10.01 -5.18 -13.86
N SER A 228 9.15 -6.16 -14.14
CA SER A 228 8.32 -6.20 -15.34
C SER A 228 6.88 -5.91 -14.97
N PHE A 229 6.21 -5.08 -15.77
CA PHE A 229 4.86 -4.61 -15.53
C PHE A 229 3.88 -5.43 -16.37
N LEU A 230 3.00 -6.14 -15.69
CA LEU A 230 2.00 -7.02 -16.28
C LEU A 230 0.58 -6.50 -16.01
N ASP A 231 -0.38 -6.89 -16.83
CA ASP A 231 -1.81 -6.69 -16.55
C ASP A 231 -2.28 -7.61 -15.40
N GLU A 232 -3.56 -7.55 -15.06
CA GLU A 232 -4.11 -8.36 -13.96
C GLU A 232 -4.20 -9.86 -14.30
N GLU A 233 -4.21 -10.19 -15.59
CA GLU A 233 -4.15 -11.55 -16.10
C GLU A 233 -2.72 -12.10 -16.22
N GLY A 234 -1.70 -11.26 -15.99
CA GLY A 234 -0.29 -11.62 -16.03
C GLY A 234 0.39 -11.53 -17.40
N ASN A 235 -0.24 -10.87 -18.38
CA ASN A 235 0.35 -10.62 -19.69
C ASN A 235 1.21 -9.34 -19.69
N GLU A 236 2.12 -9.24 -20.66
CA GLU A 236 2.96 -8.05 -20.83
C GLU A 236 2.13 -6.81 -21.16
N THR A 237 2.46 -5.70 -20.50
CA THR A 237 1.87 -4.40 -20.81
C THR A 237 2.72 -3.61 -21.82
N GLY A 238 2.23 -2.44 -22.23
CA GLY A 238 3.03 -1.49 -23.02
C GLY A 238 4.16 -0.82 -22.23
N TYR A 239 4.25 -1.01 -20.91
CA TYR A 239 5.33 -0.46 -20.10
C TYR A 239 6.58 -1.35 -20.17
N PRO A 240 7.77 -0.78 -20.40
CA PRO A 240 8.99 -1.56 -20.41
C PRO A 240 9.32 -2.07 -18.99
N SER A 241 10.17 -3.09 -18.92
CA SER A 241 10.81 -3.44 -17.65
C SER A 241 11.76 -2.34 -17.18
N PHE A 242 11.98 -2.26 -15.87
CA PHE A 242 12.92 -1.35 -15.24
C PHE A 242 13.89 -2.12 -14.35
N ASP A 243 15.14 -1.69 -14.36
CA ASP A 243 16.10 -2.05 -13.33
C ASP A 243 15.75 -1.25 -12.07
N VAL A 244 15.69 -1.89 -10.91
CA VAL A 244 15.20 -1.27 -9.67
C VAL A 244 16.24 -1.39 -8.58
N PHE A 245 16.61 -0.23 -8.04
CA PHE A 245 17.40 -0.12 -6.81
C PHE A 245 16.47 0.17 -5.63
N LEU A 246 16.52 -0.68 -4.61
CA LEU A 246 15.84 -0.44 -3.33
C LEU A 246 16.70 0.49 -2.50
N GLY A 247 16.12 1.60 -2.03
CA GLY A 247 16.87 2.55 -1.21
C GLY A 247 16.08 3.18 -0.08
N TYR A 248 16.79 3.96 0.72
CA TYR A 248 16.24 4.73 1.83
C TYR A 248 15.96 6.17 1.43
N SER A 249 14.84 6.70 1.92
CA SER A 249 14.58 8.14 1.85
C SER A 249 15.55 8.90 2.76
N ALA A 250 15.94 10.12 2.38
CA ALA A 250 16.79 10.95 3.23
C ALA A 250 16.16 11.27 4.61
N LYS A 251 14.83 11.14 4.73
CA LYS A 251 14.07 11.34 5.97
C LYS A 251 14.15 10.16 6.95
N SER A 252 14.63 8.99 6.51
CA SER A 252 14.62 7.75 7.30
C SER A 252 15.99 7.38 7.89
N ARG A 253 16.78 8.35 8.35
CA ARG A 253 18.12 8.13 8.93
C ARG A 253 18.15 7.33 10.26
N GLU A 254 17.04 6.74 10.66
CA GLU A 254 16.96 5.88 11.85
C GLU A 254 17.33 4.43 11.51
N ALA A 255 18.14 3.80 12.36
CA ALA A 255 18.49 2.39 12.22
C ALA A 255 17.24 1.51 12.40
N GLY A 256 16.94 0.66 11.42
CA GLY A 256 15.80 -0.26 11.45
C GLY A 256 14.61 0.13 10.55
N VAL A 257 14.69 1.23 9.81
CA VAL A 257 13.65 1.59 8.83
C VAL A 257 13.77 0.65 7.61
N THR A 258 12.65 0.23 7.04
CA THR A 258 12.58 -0.53 5.77
C THR A 258 12.90 0.36 4.57
N SER A 259 13.36 -0.20 3.45
CA SER A 259 13.50 0.57 2.21
C SER A 259 12.16 1.18 1.84
N ASN A 260 12.14 2.51 1.68
CA ASN A 260 10.93 3.28 1.39
C ASN A 260 10.99 3.96 0.02
N LEU A 261 12.02 3.68 -0.79
CA LEU A 261 12.16 4.22 -2.15
C LEU A 261 12.49 3.11 -3.14
N PHE A 262 11.79 3.14 -4.28
CA PHE A 262 12.14 2.41 -5.48
C PHE A 262 12.74 3.40 -6.47
N TYR A 263 14.00 3.18 -6.87
CA TYR A 263 14.58 3.89 -8.01
C TYR A 263 14.49 3.01 -9.25
N LEU A 264 13.58 3.36 -10.15
CA LEU A 264 13.38 2.66 -11.43
C LEU A 264 14.30 3.30 -12.47
N TYR A 265 15.21 2.51 -13.04
CA TYR A 265 16.20 2.93 -14.01
C TYR A 265 15.95 2.29 -15.38
N LYS A 266 16.27 3.07 -16.42
CA LYS A 266 16.27 2.57 -17.79
C LYS A 266 17.43 3.17 -18.57
N ASP A 267 18.19 2.30 -19.22
CA ASP A 267 19.12 2.68 -20.28
C ASP A 267 18.34 2.88 -21.59
N LEU A 268 18.37 4.11 -22.11
CA LEU A 268 17.73 4.52 -23.36
C LEU A 268 18.76 4.81 -24.46
N THR A 269 20.03 4.48 -24.24
CA THR A 269 21.13 4.77 -25.16
C THR A 269 20.85 4.23 -26.57
N ALA A 270 20.40 2.98 -26.69
CA ALA A 270 20.08 2.38 -27.98
C ALA A 270 18.90 3.09 -28.68
N HIS A 271 17.87 3.48 -27.92
CA HIS A 271 16.73 4.21 -28.43
C HIS A 271 17.15 5.56 -29.02
N TYR A 272 17.92 6.35 -28.26
CA TYR A 272 18.35 7.68 -28.70
C TYR A 272 19.41 7.65 -29.82
N LYS A 273 20.27 6.62 -29.87
CA LYS A 273 21.15 6.37 -31.03
C LYS A 273 20.34 6.14 -32.31
N SER A 274 19.23 5.41 -32.23
CA SER A 274 18.36 5.17 -33.38
C SER A 274 17.54 6.39 -33.76
N LYS A 275 17.05 7.16 -32.78
CA LYS A 275 16.17 8.31 -33.00
C LYS A 275 16.93 9.54 -33.48
N TYR A 276 18.17 9.73 -33.00
CA TYR A 276 19.05 10.85 -33.35
C TYR A 276 20.45 10.36 -33.74
N PRO A 277 20.60 9.74 -34.92
CA PRO A 277 21.86 9.12 -35.34
C PRO A 277 23.04 10.09 -35.40
N ASP A 278 22.78 11.37 -35.69
CA ASP A 278 23.81 12.41 -35.82
C ASP A 278 24.12 13.15 -34.51
N ALA A 279 23.45 12.81 -33.40
CA ALA A 279 23.63 13.51 -32.11
C ALA A 279 24.83 13.02 -31.28
N GLY A 280 25.63 12.09 -31.80
CA GLY A 280 26.82 11.58 -31.11
C GLY A 280 26.50 10.87 -29.79
N VAL A 281 25.38 10.14 -29.73
CA VAL A 281 24.87 9.56 -28.48
C VAL A 281 25.80 8.49 -27.92
N LYS A 282 26.39 8.74 -26.74
CA LYS A 282 27.21 7.75 -26.00
C LYS A 282 26.41 7.07 -24.90
N ALA A 283 25.66 7.84 -24.12
CA ALA A 283 24.83 7.34 -23.03
C ALA A 283 23.58 8.19 -22.81
N VAL A 284 22.44 7.55 -22.56
CA VAL A 284 21.21 8.20 -22.08
C VAL A 284 20.57 7.31 -21.03
N VAL A 285 20.48 7.81 -19.80
CA VAL A 285 19.90 7.08 -18.66
C VAL A 285 18.81 7.93 -18.04
N VAL A 286 17.69 7.30 -17.69
CA VAL A 286 16.61 7.92 -16.92
C VAL A 286 16.39 7.20 -15.60
N SER A 287 15.92 7.93 -14.60
CA SER A 287 15.45 7.33 -13.36
C SER A 287 14.20 8.00 -12.80
N TYR A 288 13.39 7.20 -12.12
CA TYR A 288 12.20 7.62 -11.39
C TYR A 288 12.35 7.15 -9.94
N ALA A 289 12.31 8.09 -8.98
CA ALA A 289 12.23 7.74 -7.57
C ALA A 289 10.75 7.74 -7.13
N ILE A 290 10.27 6.59 -6.65
CA ILE A 290 8.90 6.38 -6.19
C ILE A 290 8.94 5.96 -4.72
N GLU A 291 8.20 6.65 -3.86
CA GLU A 291 8.10 6.30 -2.44
C GLU A 291 7.14 5.14 -2.21
N LYS A 292 7.52 4.24 -1.31
CA LYS A 292 6.65 3.17 -0.82
C LYS A 292 5.63 3.77 0.16
N ASN A 293 4.36 3.41 -0.03
CA ASN A 293 3.24 3.82 0.83
C ASN A 293 3.29 3.20 2.23
#